data_AF-A0A968IXW9-F1
#
_entry.id   AF-A0A968IXW9-F1
#
_cell.length_a   1.000
_cell.length_b   1.000
_cell.length_c   1.000
_cell.angle_alpha   90.00
_cell.angle_beta   90.00
_cell.angle_gamma   90.00
#
_symmetry.space_group_name_H-M   'P 1'
#
loop_
_entity.id
_entity.type
_entity.pdbx_description
1 polymer ?
#
loop_
_entity_poly.entity_id
_entity_poly.type
_entity_poly.pdbx_seq_one_letter_code
_entity_poly.pdbx_strand_id
1 'polypeptide(L)'
;MVKIEIAETTTELEKLLRLTEFVEVRERIQVIYWIKSDRVKTVTAISLLLGKHRTTISRWLNIYRAQGLKALLTKEKSSGRNKKITPLIEQSLKKKLQDSEQFHSYKEAHLWLKKSMV
;
A
#
# COMPACT_ATOMS: atom_id res chain seq x y z
N MET A 1 -22.77 6.77 -12.07
CA MET A 1 -22.18 8.10 -11.86
C MET A 1 -21.23 8.03 -10.68
N VAL A 2 -20.04 8.61 -10.77
CA VAL A 2 -19.12 8.72 -9.64
C VAL A 2 -19.59 9.90 -8.77
N LYS A 3 -20.22 9.62 -7.63
CA LYS A 3 -20.57 10.62 -6.63
C LYS A 3 -19.49 10.60 -5.55
N ILE A 4 -18.51 11.49 -5.66
CA ILE A 4 -17.44 11.69 -4.68
C ILE A 4 -17.23 13.19 -4.54
N GLU A 5 -17.31 13.68 -3.31
CA GLU A 5 -16.93 15.04 -2.98
C GLU A 5 -15.41 15.10 -2.85
N ILE A 6 -14.78 15.84 -3.75
CA ILE A 6 -13.34 16.05 -3.75
C ILE A 6 -13.06 17.31 -2.93
N ALA A 7 -12.37 17.14 -1.80
CA ALA A 7 -12.05 18.23 -0.86
C ALA A 7 -11.01 19.19 -1.45
N GLU A 8 -10.10 18.67 -2.27
CA GLU A 8 -9.02 19.46 -2.85
C GLU A 8 -9.49 20.35 -4.01
N THR A 9 -8.80 21.46 -4.16
CA THR A 9 -9.01 22.41 -5.26
C THR A 9 -8.34 21.93 -6.54
N THR A 10 -8.80 22.45 -7.68
CA THR A 10 -8.20 22.13 -8.99
C THR A 10 -6.75 22.60 -9.07
N THR A 11 -6.42 23.73 -8.46
CA THR A 11 -5.05 24.29 -8.44
C THR A 11 -4.09 23.44 -7.62
N GLU A 12 -4.53 22.89 -6.48
CA GLU A 12 -3.73 21.95 -5.68
C GLU A 12 -3.42 20.68 -6.47
N LEU A 13 -4.42 20.12 -7.16
CA LEU A 13 -4.24 18.92 -7.97
C LEU A 13 -3.31 19.17 -9.17
N GLU A 14 -3.40 20.33 -9.81
CA GLU A 14 -2.47 20.72 -10.89
C GLU A 14 -1.03 20.87 -10.39
N LYS A 15 -0.84 21.46 -9.21
CA LYS A 15 0.48 21.55 -8.58
C LYS A 15 1.03 20.15 -8.29
N LEU A 16 0.22 19.25 -7.75
CA LEU A 16 0.62 17.87 -7.48
C LEU A 16 0.96 17.11 -8.76
N LEU A 17 0.22 17.29 -9.85
CA LEU A 17 0.53 16.69 -11.16
C LEU A 17 1.91 17.12 -11.69
N ARG A 18 2.30 18.38 -11.46
CA ARG A 18 3.62 18.91 -11.88
C ARG A 18 4.77 18.40 -11.01
N LEU A 19 4.53 18.21 -9.72
CA LEU A 19 5.56 17.78 -8.76
C LEU A 19 5.79 16.26 -8.74
N THR A 20 4.86 15.48 -9.29
CA THR A 20 4.90 14.02 -9.18
C THR A 20 5.80 13.41 -10.24
N GLU A 21 6.85 12.71 -9.81
CA GLU A 21 7.76 11.97 -10.70
C GLU A 21 7.22 10.59 -11.12
N PHE A 22 6.39 9.96 -10.27
CA PHE A 22 5.89 8.61 -10.50
C PHE A 22 4.62 8.58 -11.36
N VAL A 23 4.67 7.85 -12.47
CA VAL A 23 3.55 7.72 -13.43
C VAL A 23 2.27 7.22 -12.76
N GLU A 24 2.35 6.20 -11.90
CA GLU A 24 1.18 5.63 -11.22
C GLU A 24 0.51 6.64 -10.27
N VAL A 25 1.31 7.45 -9.57
CA VAL A 25 0.79 8.47 -8.65
C VAL A 25 0.16 9.60 -9.45
N ARG A 26 0.79 9.98 -10.57
CA ARG A 26 0.26 10.99 -11.50
C ARG A 26 -1.08 10.56 -12.10
N GLU A 27 -1.20 9.30 -12.51
CA GLU A 27 -2.46 8.70 -12.98
C GLU A 27 -3.57 8.81 -11.93
N ARG A 28 -3.28 8.51 -10.67
CA ARG A 28 -4.25 8.63 -9.56
C ARG A 28 -4.71 10.08 -9.36
N ILE A 29 -3.79 11.04 -9.37
CA ILE A 29 -4.12 12.47 -9.26
C ILE A 29 -4.96 12.92 -10.45
N GLN A 30 -4.64 12.45 -11.66
CA GLN A 30 -5.36 12.79 -12.89
C GLN A 30 -6.83 12.35 -12.83
N VAL A 31 -7.09 11.16 -12.28
CA VAL A 31 -8.46 10.66 -12.05
C VAL A 31 -9.24 11.59 -11.13
N ILE A 32 -8.64 12.01 -10.02
CA ILE A 32 -9.29 12.93 -9.06
C ILE A 32 -9.52 14.30 -9.70
N TYR A 33 -8.56 14.81 -10.47
CA TYR A 33 -8.69 16.07 -11.20
C TYR A 33 -9.85 16.04 -12.21
N TRP A 34 -10.01 14.97 -12.98
CA TRP A 34 -11.12 14.85 -13.94
C TRP A 34 -12.49 14.79 -13.28
N ILE A 35 -12.58 14.17 -12.09
CA ILE A 35 -13.82 14.13 -11.31
C ILE A 35 -14.11 15.53 -10.74
N LYS A 36 -13.10 16.21 -10.17
CA LYS A 36 -13.25 17.57 -9.62
C LYS A 36 -13.64 18.60 -10.68
N SER A 37 -13.07 18.50 -11.88
CA SER A 37 -13.33 19.41 -13.01
C SER A 37 -14.60 19.06 -13.81
N ASP A 38 -15.41 18.12 -13.31
CA ASP A 38 -16.64 17.59 -13.94
C ASP A 38 -16.46 17.10 -15.40
N ARG A 39 -15.21 16.85 -15.82
CA ARG A 39 -14.89 16.36 -17.16
C ARG A 39 -15.34 14.93 -17.39
N VAL A 40 -15.37 14.12 -16.32
CA VAL A 40 -15.74 12.71 -16.40
C VAL A 40 -16.63 12.30 -15.23
N LYS A 41 -17.79 11.71 -15.55
CA LYS A 41 -18.81 11.33 -14.57
C LYS A 41 -18.90 9.82 -14.30
N THR A 42 -18.15 9.00 -15.04
CA THR A 42 -18.27 7.52 -14.99
C THR A 42 -16.91 6.84 -14.88
N VAL A 43 -16.86 5.75 -14.10
CA VAL A 43 -15.67 4.91 -13.96
C VAL A 43 -15.24 4.32 -15.30
N THR A 44 -16.20 3.97 -16.16
CA THR A 44 -15.93 3.41 -17.49
C THR A 44 -15.23 4.41 -18.41
N ALA A 45 -15.63 5.68 -18.40
CA ALA A 45 -14.95 6.70 -19.19
C ALA A 45 -13.52 6.97 -18.69
N ILE A 46 -13.31 6.98 -17.37
CA ILE A 46 -11.96 7.08 -16.77
C ILE A 46 -11.10 5.89 -17.19
N SER A 47 -11.68 4.68 -17.16
CA SER A 47 -11.02 3.44 -17.55
C SER A 47 -10.53 3.49 -19.01
N LEU A 48 -11.36 3.99 -19.93
CA LEU A 48 -11.02 4.17 -21.34
C LEU A 48 -9.92 5.23 -21.55
N LEU A 49 -10.04 6.39 -20.89
CA LEU A 49 -9.06 7.48 -21.01
C LEU A 49 -7.68 7.12 -20.46
N LEU A 50 -7.64 6.37 -19.35
CA LEU A 50 -6.41 6.02 -18.65
C LEU A 50 -5.80 4.69 -19.14
N GLY A 51 -6.55 3.90 -19.92
CA GLY A 51 -6.14 2.55 -20.34
C GLY A 51 -6.02 1.55 -19.18
N LYS A 52 -6.68 1.79 -18.04
CA LYS A 52 -6.67 0.90 -16.87
C LYS A 52 -8.02 0.22 -16.72
N HIS A 53 -8.02 -0.98 -16.16
CA HIS A 53 -9.26 -1.69 -15.90
C HIS A 53 -10.15 -0.96 -14.87
N ARG A 54 -11.47 -1.04 -15.07
CA ARG A 54 -12.47 -0.37 -14.19
C ARG A 54 -12.30 -0.70 -12.70
N THR A 55 -11.89 -1.92 -12.36
CA THR A 55 -11.72 -2.35 -10.96
C THR A 55 -10.57 -1.60 -10.27
N THR A 56 -9.51 -1.26 -11.00
CA THR A 56 -8.41 -0.45 -10.49
C THR A 56 -8.89 0.95 -10.14
N ILE A 57 -9.67 1.56 -11.04
CA ILE A 57 -10.27 2.88 -10.80
C ILE A 57 -11.22 2.82 -9.61
N SER A 58 -12.12 1.83 -9.54
CA SER A 58 -12.99 1.62 -8.38
C SER A 58 -12.22 1.46 -7.07
N ARG A 59 -11.12 0.71 -7.07
CA ARG A 59 -10.25 0.57 -5.90
C ARG A 59 -9.65 1.91 -5.47
N TRP A 60 -9.10 2.69 -6.41
CA TRP A 60 -8.55 4.02 -6.11
C TRP A 60 -9.61 4.95 -5.51
N LEU A 61 -10.81 4.98 -6.10
CA LEU A 61 -11.91 5.79 -5.59
C LEU A 61 -12.36 5.36 -4.18
N ASN A 62 -12.34 4.07 -3.88
CA ASN A 62 -12.64 3.57 -2.54
C ASN A 62 -11.56 3.98 -1.52
N ILE A 63 -10.28 3.91 -1.88
CA ILE A 63 -9.17 4.36 -1.03
C ILE A 63 -9.33 5.86 -0.73
N TYR A 64 -9.58 6.66 -1.77
CA TYR A 64 -9.79 8.10 -1.60
C TYR A 64 -11.00 8.39 -0.69
N ARG A 65 -12.12 7.69 -0.88
CA ARG A 65 -13.32 7.89 -0.04
C ARG A 65 -13.07 7.52 1.42
N ALA A 66 -12.28 6.47 1.69
CA ALA A 66 -12.06 5.98 3.05
C ALA A 66 -10.94 6.73 3.79
N GLN A 67 -9.88 7.15 3.09
CA GLN A 67 -8.63 7.61 3.71
C GLN A 67 -8.10 8.92 3.12
N GLY A 68 -8.78 9.49 2.13
CA GLY A 68 -8.42 10.76 1.49
C GLY A 68 -7.27 10.67 0.50
N LEU A 69 -6.83 11.86 0.02
CA LEU A 69 -5.81 11.97 -1.01
C LEU A 69 -4.46 11.41 -0.59
N LYS A 70 -4.03 11.66 0.66
CA LYS A 70 -2.72 11.20 1.14
C LYS A 70 -2.55 9.68 1.01
N ALA A 71 -3.58 8.91 1.35
CA ALA A 71 -3.56 7.47 1.21
C ALA A 71 -3.58 7.02 -0.26
N LEU A 72 -4.34 7.72 -1.12
CA LEU A 72 -4.34 7.45 -2.55
C LEU A 72 -2.95 7.64 -3.18
N LEU A 73 -2.20 8.66 -2.73
CA LEU A 73 -0.85 8.95 -3.23
C LEU A 73 0.23 8.08 -2.56
N THR A 74 -0.09 7.43 -1.45
CA THR A 74 0.84 6.56 -0.77
C THR A 74 1.09 5.31 -1.61
N LYS A 75 2.36 5.07 -1.93
CA LYS A 75 2.79 3.79 -2.48
C LYS A 75 2.85 2.81 -1.32
N GLU A 76 1.82 1.97 -1.17
CA GLU A 76 1.95 0.79 -0.32
C GLU A 76 3.13 -0.01 -0.85
N LYS A 77 4.22 -0.07 -0.07
CA LYS A 77 5.21 -1.13 -0.27
C LYS A 77 4.44 -2.42 -0.09
N SER A 78 4.47 -3.31 -1.08
CA SER A 78 3.98 -4.67 -0.86
C SER A 78 4.69 -5.17 0.38
N SER A 79 3.97 -5.37 1.49
CA SER A 79 4.60 -6.10 2.58
C SER A 79 4.86 -7.47 1.99
N GLY A 80 6.15 -7.80 1.80
CA GLY A 80 6.52 -9.13 1.36
C GLY A 80 5.89 -10.16 2.31
N ARG A 81 5.99 -11.44 1.96
CA ARG A 81 5.48 -12.53 2.80
C ARG A 81 5.82 -12.28 4.27
N ASN A 82 4.80 -12.15 5.12
CA ASN A 82 4.98 -11.88 6.55
C ASN A 82 6.03 -12.86 7.12
N LYS A 83 7.02 -12.32 7.83
CA LYS A 83 8.08 -13.13 8.44
C LYS A 83 7.41 -14.14 9.37
N LYS A 84 7.70 -15.43 9.18
CA LYS A 84 7.21 -16.48 10.09
C LYS A 84 7.80 -16.33 11.50
N ILE A 85 8.98 -15.71 11.60
CA ILE A 85 9.65 -15.43 12.86
C ILE A 85 9.30 -14.00 13.29
N THR A 86 8.52 -13.89 14.35
CA THR A 86 8.17 -12.63 15.01
C THR A 86 9.42 -12.04 15.69
N PRO A 87 9.57 -10.70 15.79
CA PRO A 87 10.69 -10.08 16.50
C PRO A 87 10.90 -10.59 17.93
N LEU A 88 9.81 -10.99 18.61
CA LEU A 88 9.87 -11.57 19.95
C LEU A 88 10.60 -12.93 19.97
N ILE A 89 10.30 -13.81 19.01
CA ILE A 89 10.95 -15.11 18.87
C ILE A 89 12.43 -14.93 18.48
N GLU A 90 12.72 -13.94 17.62
CA GLU A 90 14.09 -13.59 17.26
C GLU A 90 14.90 -13.13 18.48
N GLN A 91 14.33 -12.31 19.36
CA GLN A 91 14.98 -11.88 20.60
C GLN A 91 15.20 -13.04 21.57
N SER A 92 14.20 -13.91 21.75
CA SER A 92 14.35 -15.12 22.57
C SER A 92 15.43 -16.06 22.03
N LEU A 93 15.52 -16.21 20.71
CA LEU A 93 16.56 -17.00 20.05
C LEU A 93 17.95 -16.37 20.26
N LYS A 94 18.09 -15.05 20.11
CA LYS A 94 19.36 -14.33 20.34
C LYS A 94 19.85 -14.48 21.78
N LYS A 95 18.95 -14.36 22.77
CA LYS A 95 19.29 -14.57 24.19
C LYS A 95 19.80 -15.99 24.44
N LYS A 96 19.10 -17.00 23.93
CA LYS A 96 19.50 -18.41 24.07
C LYS A 96 20.80 -18.76 23.34
N LEU A 97 21.14 -18.05 22.27
CA LEU A 97 22.41 -18.24 21.56
C LEU A 97 23.59 -17.56 22.29
N GLN A 98 23.33 -16.54 23.12
CA GLN A 98 24.35 -15.92 23.96
C GLN A 98 24.72 -16.80 25.16
N ASP A 99 23.78 -17.62 25.64
CA ASP A 99 24.05 -18.71 26.57
C ASP A 99 24.69 -19.88 25.80
N SER A 100 26.02 -19.86 25.70
CA SER A 100 26.85 -20.68 24.80
C SER A 100 26.73 -22.21 24.90
N GLU A 101 25.87 -22.74 25.78
CA GLU A 101 25.73 -24.19 26.05
C GLU A 101 24.41 -24.80 25.53
N GLN A 102 23.49 -24.01 24.96
CA GLN A 102 22.12 -24.48 24.75
C GLN A 102 21.84 -25.07 23.36
N PHE A 103 22.68 -24.81 22.37
CA PHE A 103 22.53 -25.37 21.02
C PHE A 103 23.87 -25.89 20.50
N HIS A 104 23.98 -27.21 20.35
CA HIS A 104 25.17 -27.88 19.83
C HIS A 104 25.09 -28.08 18.31
N SER A 105 23.89 -27.90 17.73
CA SER A 105 23.69 -27.96 16.29
C SER A 105 22.54 -27.07 15.81
N TYR A 106 22.57 -26.71 14.53
CA TYR A 106 21.47 -26.02 13.85
C TYR A 106 20.12 -26.75 14.01
N LYS A 107 20.15 -28.10 14.03
CA LYS A 107 18.95 -28.93 14.12
C LYS A 107 18.25 -28.77 15.46
N GLU A 108 19.00 -28.61 16.55
CA GLU A 108 18.45 -28.35 17.89
C GLU A 108 17.82 -26.96 17.98
N ALA A 109 18.48 -25.93 17.44
CA ALA A 109 17.92 -24.58 17.35
C ALA A 109 16.63 -24.57 16.52
N HIS A 110 16.58 -25.32 15.41
CA HIS A 110 15.39 -25.45 14.58
C HIS A 110 14.23 -26.16 15.30
N LEU A 111 14.52 -27.25 16.02
CA LEU A 111 13.50 -28.01 16.77
C LEU A 111 12.95 -27.18 17.94
N TRP A 112 13.81 -26.45 18.63
CA TRP A 112 13.41 -25.51 19.67
C TRP A 112 12.55 -24.38 19.10
N LEU A 113 12.96 -23.77 17.97
CA LEU A 113 12.19 -22.72 17.32
C LEU A 113 10.81 -23.22 16.88
N LYS A 114 10.72 -24.45 16.35
CA LYS A 114 9.44 -25.08 15.98
C LYS A 114 8.52 -25.27 17.20
N LYS A 115 9.08 -25.62 18.37
CA LYS A 115 8.32 -25.76 19.62
C LYS A 115 7.86 -24.41 20.18
N SER A 116 8.69 -23.37 20.07
CA SER A 116 8.37 -22.00 20.52
C SER A 116 7.39 -21.25 19.62
N MET A 117 7.03 -21.83 18.47
CA MET A 117 6.06 -21.29 17.51
C MET A 117 4.67 -21.96 17.61
N VAL A 118 4.50 -22.90 18.54
CA VAL A 118 3.20 -23.53 18.90
C VAL A 118 2.62 -22.76 20.07
#